data_AF-A0A8S0XIM5-F1
#
_entry.id   AF-A0A8S0XIM5-F1
#
_cell.length_a   1.000
_cell.length_b   1.000
_cell.length_c   1.000
_cell.angle_alpha   90.00
_cell.angle_beta   90.00
_cell.angle_gamma   90.00
#
_symmetry.space_group_name_H-M   'P 1'
#
loop_
_entity.id
_entity.type
_entity.pdbx_description
1 polymer ?
#
loop_
_entity_poly.entity_id
_entity_poly.type
_entity_poly.pdbx_seq_one_letter_code
_entity_poly.pdbx_strand_id
1 'polypeptide(L)'
;MITDTHLLISNIIFKYCSKNFNIKLNKFNFLYGSIRPDFVRDSSNFHHYLSESMDIVCEYCDQLINTRMSIKKFSVILGMICHFICDYFCLYHTKEYKERNLFQHFIYELCLHFIFIGLLIFKKIKIITNVDITEKSISSVIYCMRERYDKESKSFVRDIIYAISAAMMATDLIVNWENPNCYYDKNARKIS
;
A
#
# COMPACT_ATOMS: atom_id res chain seq x y z
N MET A 1 -5.13 -7.38 5.87
CA MET A 1 -6.51 -7.53 5.33
C MET A 1 -6.56 -8.89 4.65
N ILE A 2 -7.74 -9.44 4.31
CA ILE A 2 -7.71 -10.66 3.49
C ILE A 2 -7.07 -10.38 2.13
N THR A 3 -6.42 -11.41 1.57
CA THR A 3 -5.71 -11.35 0.29
C THR A 3 -6.54 -10.74 -0.84
N ASP A 4 -7.83 -11.08 -0.94
CA ASP A 4 -8.71 -10.55 -1.98
C ASP A 4 -8.93 -9.04 -1.87
N THR A 5 -8.96 -8.51 -0.64
CA THR A 5 -9.02 -7.05 -0.41
C THR A 5 -7.73 -6.38 -0.89
N HIS A 6 -6.56 -6.95 -0.59
CA HIS A 6 -5.30 -6.44 -1.10
C HIS A 6 -5.28 -6.43 -2.63
N LEU A 7 -5.72 -7.51 -3.29
CA LEU A 7 -5.78 -7.59 -4.75
C LEU A 7 -6.73 -6.53 -5.36
N LEU A 8 -7.89 -6.28 -4.73
CA LEU A 8 -8.81 -5.23 -5.17
C LEU A 8 -8.18 -3.84 -5.05
N ILE A 9 -7.59 -3.52 -3.89
CA ILE A 9 -6.91 -2.24 -3.66
C ILE A 9 -5.74 -2.08 -4.65
N SER A 10 -4.92 -3.11 -4.84
CA SER A 10 -3.81 -3.07 -5.80
C SER A 10 -4.27 -2.86 -7.23
N ASN A 11 -5.40 -3.43 -7.66
CA ASN A 11 -5.93 -3.13 -8.98
C ASN A 11 -6.32 -1.64 -9.13
N ILE A 12 -6.82 -1.00 -8.08
CA ILE A 12 -7.12 0.44 -8.07
C ILE A 12 -5.82 1.24 -8.18
N ILE A 13 -4.83 0.93 -7.33
CA ILE A 13 -3.52 1.62 -7.33
C ILE A 13 -2.80 1.43 -8.67
N PHE A 14 -2.82 0.23 -9.24
CA PHE A 14 -2.22 -0.04 -10.55
C PHE A 14 -2.84 0.83 -11.66
N LYS A 15 -4.17 0.95 -11.67
CA LYS A 15 -4.90 1.81 -12.63
C LYS A 15 -4.56 3.28 -12.41
N TYR A 16 -4.47 3.71 -11.15
CA TYR A 16 -4.03 5.05 -10.78
C TYR A 16 -2.62 5.32 -11.33
N CYS A 17 -1.67 4.43 -11.08
CA CYS A 17 -0.29 4.56 -11.54
C CYS A 17 -0.20 4.64 -13.07
N SER A 18 -0.91 3.75 -13.75
CA SER A 18 -0.92 3.69 -15.22
C SER A 18 -1.50 4.95 -15.86
N LYS A 19 -2.39 5.65 -15.16
CA LYS A 19 -3.04 6.88 -15.64
C LYS A 19 -2.20 8.13 -15.35
N ASN A 20 -1.55 8.19 -14.18
CA ASN A 20 -0.92 9.41 -13.69
C ASN A 20 0.60 9.45 -13.85
N PHE A 21 1.25 8.31 -14.08
CA PHE A 21 2.69 8.25 -14.23
C PHE A 21 3.11 7.71 -15.60
N ASN A 22 4.30 8.11 -16.03
CA ASN A 22 4.93 7.60 -17.25
C ASN A 22 5.57 6.19 -17.09
N ILE A 23 5.50 5.62 -15.88
CA ILE A 23 6.00 4.27 -15.58
C ILE A 23 4.92 3.23 -15.92
N LYS A 24 5.27 2.25 -16.75
CA LYS A 24 4.42 1.07 -17.03
C LYS A 24 4.75 -0.05 -16.05
N LEU A 25 4.11 -0.05 -14.88
CA LEU A 25 4.21 -1.17 -13.94
C LEU A 25 3.83 -2.49 -14.63
N ASN A 26 4.49 -3.59 -14.23
CA ASN A 26 4.07 -4.92 -14.64
C ASN A 26 2.92 -5.38 -13.72
N LYS A 27 1.70 -5.44 -14.27
CA LYS A 27 0.49 -5.76 -13.50
C LYS A 27 0.62 -7.04 -12.69
N PHE A 28 1.03 -8.14 -13.33
CA PHE A 28 1.13 -9.44 -12.66
C PHE A 28 2.09 -9.39 -11.46
N ASN A 29 3.28 -8.82 -11.66
CA ASN A 29 4.27 -8.69 -10.60
C ASN A 29 3.83 -7.73 -9.49
N PHE A 30 3.09 -6.67 -9.82
CA PHE A 30 2.53 -5.75 -8.83
C PHE A 30 1.48 -6.42 -7.94
N LEU A 31 0.52 -7.12 -8.54
CA LEU A 31 -0.51 -7.87 -7.81
C LEU A 31 0.10 -9.01 -6.99
N TYR A 32 1.11 -9.70 -7.53
CA TYR A 32 1.84 -10.71 -6.78
C TYR A 32 2.57 -10.09 -5.57
N GLY A 33 3.26 -8.96 -5.77
CA GLY A 33 3.93 -8.24 -4.69
C GLY A 33 2.99 -7.83 -3.56
N SER A 34 1.74 -7.47 -3.87
CA SER A 34 0.78 -7.03 -2.85
C SER A 34 0.12 -8.14 -2.03
N ILE A 35 0.37 -9.39 -2.38
CA ILE A 35 -0.07 -10.55 -1.59
C ILE A 35 1.11 -11.36 -1.05
N ARG A 36 2.31 -11.20 -1.63
CA ARG A 36 3.52 -11.93 -1.25
C ARG A 36 3.80 -11.91 0.27
N PRO A 37 3.64 -10.79 1.01
CA PRO A 37 3.92 -10.77 2.44
C PRO A 37 3.11 -11.79 3.26
N ASP A 38 1.86 -12.06 2.88
CA ASP A 38 1.01 -13.04 3.57
C ASP A 38 1.47 -14.49 3.39
N PHE A 39 2.17 -14.78 2.29
CA PHE A 39 2.53 -16.16 1.90
C PHE A 39 4.01 -16.49 2.09
N VAL A 40 4.89 -15.48 2.07
CA VAL A 40 6.33 -15.67 2.20
C VAL A 40 6.77 -15.24 3.58
N ARG A 41 6.94 -16.23 4.45
CA ARG A 41 7.59 -16.09 5.76
C ARG A 41 9.09 -15.94 5.54
N ASP A 42 9.56 -14.73 5.24
CA ASP A 42 10.93 -14.37 5.67
C ASP A 42 10.94 -14.35 7.21
N SER A 43 12.13 -14.35 7.83
CA SER A 43 12.39 -14.59 9.27
C SER A 43 11.67 -13.68 10.29
N SER A 44 10.72 -12.88 9.84
CA SER A 44 9.95 -11.83 10.49
C SER A 44 8.47 -12.23 10.58
N ASN A 45 8.18 -13.31 11.31
CA ASN A 45 6.85 -13.95 11.45
C ASN A 45 5.72 -13.06 12.03
N PHE A 46 5.92 -11.76 12.24
CA PHE A 46 5.02 -10.91 13.04
C PHE A 46 4.73 -9.50 12.49
N HIS A 47 5.32 -9.05 11.39
CA HIS A 47 5.43 -7.61 11.11
C HIS A 47 4.38 -7.06 10.12
N HIS A 48 3.08 -7.25 10.36
CA HIS A 48 2.03 -6.50 9.63
C HIS A 48 1.61 -5.22 10.36
N TYR A 49 2.17 -4.99 11.56
CA TYR A 49 1.91 -3.83 12.38
C TYR A 49 2.87 -2.68 12.04
N LEU A 50 2.33 -1.45 11.97
CA LEU A 50 3.13 -0.24 11.70
C LEU A 50 4.39 -0.15 12.57
N SER A 51 4.28 -0.41 13.87
CA SER A 51 5.42 -0.31 14.80
C SER A 51 6.51 -1.37 14.59
N GLU A 52 6.26 -2.36 13.74
CA GLU A 52 7.14 -3.52 13.56
C GLU A 52 7.72 -3.59 12.14
N SER A 53 7.03 -3.07 11.13
CA SER A 53 7.48 -3.10 9.74
C SER A 53 7.79 -1.74 9.11
N MET A 54 7.67 -0.63 9.84
CA MET A 54 7.94 0.69 9.27
C MET A 54 9.38 0.81 8.73
N ASP A 55 10.37 0.29 9.46
CA ASP A 55 11.77 0.32 9.02
C ASP A 55 11.97 -0.48 7.73
N ILE A 56 11.38 -1.67 7.64
CA ILE A 56 11.40 -2.51 6.43
C ILE A 56 10.72 -1.80 5.25
N VAL A 57 9.61 -1.09 5.50
CA VAL A 57 8.93 -0.30 4.46
C VAL A 57 9.84 0.84 4.00
N CYS A 58 10.51 1.56 4.90
CA CYS A 58 11.48 2.59 4.54
C CYS A 58 12.63 2.01 3.71
N GLU A 59 13.20 0.87 4.09
CA GLU A 59 14.24 0.18 3.32
C GLU A 59 13.78 -0.20 1.91
N TYR A 60 12.56 -0.72 1.75
CA TYR A 60 12.00 -1.00 0.42
C TYR A 60 11.78 0.28 -0.39
N CYS A 61 11.34 1.36 0.23
CA CYS A 61 11.20 2.66 -0.44
C CYS A 61 12.56 3.17 -0.92
N ASP A 62 13.57 3.14 -0.05
CA ASP A 62 14.95 3.53 -0.38
C ASP A 62 15.53 2.66 -1.49
N GLN A 63 15.22 1.36 -1.47
CA GLN A 63 15.61 0.44 -2.54
C GLN A 63 14.99 0.85 -3.88
N LEU A 64 13.69 1.17 -3.90
CA LEU A 64 13.01 1.62 -5.12
C LEU A 64 13.55 2.97 -5.63
N ILE A 65 13.91 3.87 -4.73
CA ILE A 65 14.35 5.23 -5.05
C ILE A 65 15.82 5.27 -5.49
N ASN A 66 16.69 4.49 -4.86
CA ASN A 66 18.14 4.62 -5.00
C ASN A 66 18.81 3.49 -5.80
N THR A 67 18.09 2.39 -6.08
CA THR A 67 18.68 1.23 -6.76
C THR A 67 18.06 1.02 -8.14
N ARG A 68 18.92 0.94 -9.18
CA ARG A 68 18.46 0.53 -10.52
C ARG A 68 18.03 -0.94 -10.50
N MET A 69 16.82 -1.22 -10.97
CA MET A 69 16.31 -2.58 -11.05
C MET A 69 15.37 -2.76 -12.25
N SER A 70 14.92 -4.00 -12.49
CA SER A 70 13.96 -4.29 -13.57
C SER A 70 12.55 -3.87 -13.19
N ILE A 71 11.72 -3.54 -14.17
CA ILE A 71 10.33 -3.11 -13.93
C ILE A 71 9.50 -4.20 -13.24
N LYS A 72 9.84 -5.47 -13.46
CA LYS A 72 9.23 -6.60 -12.76
C LYS A 72 9.57 -6.53 -11.27
N LYS A 73 10.85 -6.38 -10.91
CA LYS A 73 11.30 -6.26 -9.52
C LYS A 73 10.74 -5.02 -8.84
N PHE A 74 10.70 -3.87 -9.53
CA PHE A 74 10.00 -2.67 -9.06
C PHE A 74 8.58 -2.96 -8.63
N SER A 75 7.85 -3.63 -9.53
CA SER A 75 6.43 -3.86 -9.38
C SER A 75 6.17 -4.75 -8.19
N VAL A 76 7.00 -5.79 -7.98
CA VAL A 76 6.91 -6.64 -6.77
C VAL A 76 7.14 -5.82 -5.50
N ILE A 77 8.24 -5.06 -5.41
CA ILE A 77 8.59 -4.32 -4.19
C ILE A 77 7.55 -3.23 -3.90
N LEU A 78 7.10 -2.50 -4.93
CA LEU A 78 6.04 -1.51 -4.78
C LEU A 78 4.71 -2.14 -4.32
N GLY A 79 4.39 -3.33 -4.84
CA GLY A 79 3.25 -4.12 -4.38
C GLY A 79 3.36 -4.48 -2.90
N MET A 80 4.54 -4.90 -2.44
CA MET A 80 4.81 -5.21 -1.03
C MET A 80 4.65 -3.97 -0.14
N ILE A 81 5.18 -2.82 -0.55
CA ILE A 81 4.98 -1.55 0.17
C ILE A 81 3.49 -1.24 0.31
N CYS A 82 2.72 -1.35 -0.79
CA CYS A 82 1.27 -1.11 -0.75
C CYS A 82 0.55 -2.08 0.20
N HIS A 83 0.98 -3.34 0.27
CA HIS A 83 0.43 -4.33 1.20
C HIS A 83 0.58 -3.86 2.65
N PHE A 84 1.81 -3.58 3.09
CA PHE A 84 2.08 -3.12 4.46
C PHE A 84 1.31 -1.85 4.79
N ILE A 85 1.30 -0.87 3.88
CA ILE A 85 0.54 0.37 4.08
C ILE A 85 -0.94 0.07 4.27
N CYS A 86 -1.55 -0.81 3.47
CA CYS A 86 -2.96 -1.15 3.63
C CYS A 86 -3.24 -1.76 5.01
N ASP A 87 -2.37 -2.64 5.49
CA ASP A 87 -2.50 -3.24 6.83
C ASP A 87 -2.39 -2.21 7.94
N TYR A 88 -1.55 -1.19 7.79
CA TYR A 88 -1.45 -0.10 8.77
C TYR A 88 -2.76 0.67 8.97
N PHE A 89 -3.72 0.56 8.06
CA PHE A 89 -5.03 1.20 8.14
C PHE A 89 -6.19 0.20 8.32
N CYS A 90 -5.89 -1.05 8.67
CA CYS A 90 -6.88 -2.02 9.10
C CYS A 90 -6.95 -2.08 10.63
N LEU A 91 -8.16 -1.96 11.18
CA LEU A 91 -8.38 -1.84 12.63
C LEU A 91 -7.79 -3.02 13.42
N TYR A 92 -7.88 -4.24 12.89
CA TYR A 92 -7.36 -5.43 13.54
C TYR A 92 -5.83 -5.55 13.50
N HIS A 93 -5.17 -4.73 12.67
CA HIS A 93 -3.72 -4.55 12.63
C HIS A 93 -3.26 -3.34 13.46
N THR A 94 -4.08 -2.88 14.41
CA THR A 94 -3.70 -1.86 15.40
C THR A 94 -3.33 -2.51 16.73
N LYS A 95 -2.49 -1.82 17.52
CA LYS A 95 -2.00 -2.33 18.82
C LYS A 95 -3.14 -2.75 19.76
N GLU A 96 -4.26 -2.03 19.74
CA GLU A 96 -5.45 -2.29 20.57
C GLU A 96 -6.12 -3.65 20.28
N TYR A 97 -5.93 -4.19 19.07
CA TYR A 97 -6.59 -5.42 18.62
C TYR A 97 -5.60 -6.57 18.41
N LYS A 98 -4.30 -6.36 18.68
CA LYS A 98 -3.23 -7.35 18.50
C LYS A 98 -3.45 -8.64 19.29
N GLU A 99 -4.05 -8.55 20.48
CA GLU A 99 -4.33 -9.69 21.35
C GLU A 99 -5.72 -10.32 21.13
N ARG A 100 -6.49 -9.84 20.14
CA ARG A 100 -7.83 -10.36 19.84
C ARG A 100 -7.75 -11.69 19.09
N ASN A 101 -8.82 -12.47 19.21
CA ASN A 101 -8.92 -13.80 18.61
C ASN A 101 -8.80 -13.74 17.08
N LEU A 102 -7.95 -14.60 16.50
CA LEU A 102 -7.74 -14.75 15.04
C LEU A 102 -9.04 -14.96 14.25
N PHE A 103 -10.03 -15.64 14.84
CA PHE A 103 -11.33 -15.81 14.21
C PHE A 103 -12.09 -14.49 14.10
N GLN A 104 -12.07 -13.65 15.14
CA GLN A 104 -12.70 -12.32 15.10
C GLN A 104 -12.01 -11.40 14.09
N HIS A 105 -10.68 -11.50 14.01
CA HIS A 105 -9.87 -10.83 12.98
C HIS A 105 -10.33 -11.24 11.58
N PHE A 106 -10.38 -12.54 11.29
CA PHE A 106 -10.80 -13.05 9.99
C PHE A 106 -12.22 -12.59 9.62
N ILE A 107 -13.18 -12.69 10.55
CA ILE A 107 -14.55 -12.23 10.33
C ILE A 107 -14.59 -10.73 10.04
N TYR A 108 -13.79 -9.92 10.74
CA TYR A 108 -13.72 -8.49 10.48
C TYR A 108 -13.21 -8.20 9.08
N GLU A 109 -12.10 -8.81 8.66
CA GLU A 109 -11.53 -8.59 7.33
C GLU A 109 -12.46 -9.07 6.21
N LEU A 110 -13.21 -10.15 6.44
CA LEU A 110 -14.24 -10.63 5.51
C LEU A 110 -15.42 -9.65 5.38
N CYS A 111 -15.91 -9.11 6.50
CA CYS A 111 -16.93 -8.06 6.49
C CYS A 111 -16.43 -6.79 5.77
N LEU A 112 -15.19 -6.39 6.04
CA LEU A 112 -14.54 -5.27 5.36
C LEU A 112 -14.51 -5.48 3.85
N HIS A 113 -14.18 -6.70 3.40
CA HIS A 113 -14.14 -7.05 1.98
C HIS A 113 -15.49 -6.88 1.28
N PHE A 114 -16.58 -7.40 1.87
CA PHE A 114 -17.91 -7.27 1.25
C PHE A 114 -18.42 -5.83 1.23
N ILE A 115 -18.15 -5.05 2.29
CA ILE A 115 -18.44 -3.62 2.31
C ILE A 115 -17.66 -2.91 1.21
N PHE A 116 -16.39 -3.26 1.02
CA PHE A 116 -15.56 -2.68 -0.03
C PHE A 116 -16.12 -2.97 -1.43
N ILE A 117 -16.52 -4.21 -1.72
CA ILE A 117 -17.19 -4.56 -2.99
C ILE A 117 -18.43 -3.67 -3.19
N GLY A 118 -19.27 -3.50 -2.17
CA GLY A 118 -20.43 -2.62 -2.23
C GLY A 118 -20.05 -1.18 -2.59
N LEU A 119 -19.05 -0.61 -1.91
CA LEU A 119 -18.56 0.75 -2.20
C LEU A 119 -18.07 0.91 -3.65
N LEU A 120 -17.41 -0.12 -4.19
CA LEU A 120 -16.94 -0.14 -5.58
C LEU A 120 -18.10 -0.15 -6.58
N ILE A 121 -19.10 -1.00 -6.37
CA ILE A 121 -20.28 -1.09 -7.23
C ILE A 121 -21.02 0.26 -7.28
N PHE A 122 -21.20 0.90 -6.13
CA PHE A 122 -21.91 2.18 -6.04
C PHE A 122 -21.02 3.40 -6.32
N LYS A 123 -19.73 3.21 -6.66
CA LYS A 123 -18.75 4.29 -6.91
C LYS A 123 -18.69 5.33 -5.78
N LYS A 124 -18.80 4.89 -4.52
CA LYS A 124 -18.87 5.77 -3.33
C LYS A 124 -17.52 6.06 -2.66
N ILE A 125 -16.42 5.60 -3.26
CA ILE A 125 -15.08 5.79 -2.69
C ILE A 125 -14.62 7.23 -2.96
N LYS A 126 -14.33 7.95 -1.87
CA LYS A 126 -13.71 9.28 -1.91
C LYS A 126 -12.30 9.17 -1.33
N ILE A 127 -11.30 9.38 -2.18
CA ILE A 127 -9.89 9.32 -1.79
C ILE A 127 -9.49 10.65 -1.16
N ILE A 128 -8.67 10.57 -0.11
CA ILE A 128 -8.06 11.73 0.51
C ILE A 128 -6.83 12.08 -0.33
N THR A 129 -6.77 13.29 -0.88
CA THR A 129 -5.64 13.74 -1.73
C THR A 129 -4.94 14.98 -1.20
N ASN A 130 -5.60 15.75 -0.33
CA ASN A 130 -5.11 17.04 0.17
C ASN A 130 -4.65 16.89 1.61
N VAL A 131 -3.44 16.37 1.78
CA VAL A 131 -2.75 16.30 3.07
C VAL A 131 -1.60 17.28 3.02
N ASP A 132 -1.59 18.21 3.97
CA ASP A 132 -0.46 19.11 4.15
C ASP A 132 0.63 18.32 4.90
N ILE A 133 1.70 17.99 4.19
CA ILE A 133 2.82 17.20 4.71
C ILE A 133 4.05 18.08 4.60
N THR A 134 4.55 18.51 5.75
CA THR A 134 5.68 19.42 5.88
C THR A 134 6.99 18.80 5.37
N GLU A 135 7.17 17.49 5.57
CA GLU A 135 8.32 16.72 5.10
C GLU A 135 7.89 15.65 4.10
N LYS A 136 8.44 15.67 2.88
CA LYS A 136 8.13 14.70 1.84
C LYS A 136 8.91 13.38 2.04
N SER A 137 8.63 12.66 3.13
CA SER A 137 9.12 11.31 3.37
C SER A 137 7.96 10.32 3.49
N ILE A 138 8.20 9.05 3.17
CA ILE A 138 7.17 8.01 3.24
C ILE A 138 6.68 7.80 4.67
N SER A 139 7.58 7.87 5.66
CA SER A 139 7.22 7.81 7.07
C SER A 139 6.30 8.97 7.46
N SER A 140 6.61 10.21 7.07
CA SER A 140 5.77 11.37 7.37
C SER A 140 4.37 11.26 6.76
N VAL A 141 4.23 10.69 5.57
CA VAL A 141 2.91 10.41 4.98
C VAL A 141 2.13 9.39 5.79
N ILE A 142 2.76 8.26 6.12
CA ILE A 142 2.10 7.19 6.84
C ILE A 142 1.68 7.66 8.23
N TYR A 143 2.57 8.37 8.96
CA TYR A 143 2.26 8.90 10.29
C TYR A 143 1.18 9.98 10.25
N CYS A 144 1.23 10.92 9.29
CA CYS A 144 0.20 11.95 9.16
C CYS A 144 -1.19 11.34 8.87
N MET A 145 -1.25 10.38 7.95
CA MET A 145 -2.48 9.65 7.65
C MET A 145 -2.93 8.82 8.85
N ARG A 146 -2.01 8.24 9.61
CA ARG A 146 -2.31 7.44 10.80
C ARG A 146 -2.89 8.28 11.93
N GLU A 147 -2.35 9.47 12.18
CA GLU A 147 -2.88 10.39 13.17
C GLU A 147 -4.34 10.78 12.86
N ARG A 148 -4.65 11.04 11.58
CA ARG A 148 -6.03 11.33 11.12
C ARG A 148 -6.94 10.11 11.28
N TYR A 149 -6.46 8.93 10.90
CA TYR A 149 -7.16 7.66 11.04
C TYR A 149 -7.56 7.35 12.50
N ASP A 150 -6.64 7.58 13.44
CA ASP A 150 -6.85 7.32 14.87
C ASP A 150 -7.85 8.31 15.50
N LYS A 151 -7.99 9.53 14.96
CA LYS A 151 -8.99 10.53 15.40
C LYS A 151 -10.40 10.27 14.85
N GLU A 152 -10.51 9.57 13.73
CA GLU A 152 -11.79 9.32 13.07
C GLU A 152 -12.51 8.08 13.65
N SER A 153 -13.84 8.13 13.70
CA SER A 153 -14.65 7.04 14.23
C SER A 153 -14.38 5.71 13.51
N LYS A 154 -14.17 4.65 14.30
CA LYS A 154 -13.88 3.29 13.81
C LYS A 154 -14.99 2.80 12.88
N SER A 155 -14.65 2.53 11.63
CA SER A 155 -15.57 1.94 10.64
C SER A 155 -14.80 1.23 9.52
N PHE A 156 -15.45 0.26 8.86
CA PHE A 156 -14.88 -0.40 7.69
C PHE A 156 -14.58 0.57 6.54
N VAL A 157 -15.45 1.56 6.35
CA VAL A 157 -15.31 2.57 5.29
C VAL A 157 -14.07 3.43 5.52
N ARG A 158 -13.82 3.85 6.77
CA ARG A 158 -12.60 4.55 7.16
C ARG A 158 -11.38 3.71 6.80
N ASP A 159 -11.31 2.46 7.24
CA ASP A 159 -10.18 1.57 6.98
C ASP A 159 -9.86 1.45 5.47
N ILE A 160 -10.90 1.27 4.65
CA ILE A 160 -10.77 1.21 3.18
C ILE A 160 -10.24 2.53 2.61
N ILE A 161 -10.81 3.67 3.00
CA ILE A 161 -10.44 4.98 2.46
C ILE A 161 -8.99 5.31 2.80
N TYR A 162 -8.58 5.11 4.05
CA TYR A 162 -7.21 5.42 4.47
C TYR A 162 -6.18 4.48 3.85
N ALA A 163 -6.48 3.17 3.78
CA ALA A 163 -5.60 2.20 3.12
C ALA A 163 -5.31 2.59 1.66
N ILE A 164 -6.36 2.89 0.89
CA ILE A 164 -6.20 3.28 -0.53
C ILE A 164 -5.47 4.63 -0.63
N SER A 165 -5.90 5.62 0.16
CA SER A 165 -5.37 6.99 0.07
C SER A 165 -3.88 7.04 0.43
N ALA A 166 -3.49 6.40 1.54
CA ALA A 166 -2.09 6.38 1.98
C ALA A 166 -1.19 5.61 1.00
N ALA A 167 -1.66 4.48 0.46
CA ALA A 167 -0.90 3.71 -0.52
C ALA A 167 -0.73 4.47 -1.85
N MET A 168 -1.75 5.22 -2.27
CA MET A 168 -1.64 6.11 -3.44
C MET A 168 -0.62 7.23 -3.21
N MET A 169 -0.68 7.94 -2.08
CA MET A 169 0.28 9.00 -1.75
C MET A 169 1.72 8.48 -1.65
N ALA A 170 1.92 7.31 -1.02
CA ALA A 170 3.23 6.68 -0.96
C ALA A 170 3.75 6.35 -2.37
N THR A 171 2.87 5.84 -3.24
CA THR A 171 3.24 5.55 -4.62
C THR A 171 3.56 6.81 -5.42
N ASP A 172 2.80 7.89 -5.25
CA ASP A 172 3.10 9.20 -5.85
C ASP A 172 4.49 9.69 -5.46
N LEU A 173 4.84 9.60 -4.18
CA LEU A 173 6.15 10.02 -3.69
C LEU A 173 7.28 9.17 -4.25
N ILE A 174 7.13 7.83 -4.23
CA ILE A 174 8.16 6.91 -4.73
C ILE A 174 8.39 7.12 -6.23
N VAL A 175 7.31 7.24 -7.01
CA VAL A 175 7.39 7.31 -8.48
C VAL A 175 7.87 8.67 -8.97
N ASN A 176 7.46 9.75 -8.29
CA ASN A 176 7.88 11.11 -8.65
C ASN A 176 9.14 11.56 -7.90
N TRP A 177 9.80 10.67 -7.16
CA TRP A 177 11.04 11.02 -6.49
C TRP A 177 12.10 11.39 -7.52
N GLU A 178 12.52 12.66 -7.52
CA GLU A 178 13.57 13.15 -8.39
C GLU A 178 14.93 12.65 -7.89
N ASN A 179 15.43 11.55 -8.47
CA ASN A 179 16.81 11.12 -8.27
C ASN A 179 17.55 11.09 -9.62
N PRO A 180 18.57 11.96 -9.83
CA PRO A 180 19.33 12.00 -11.08
C PRO A 180 20.10 10.71 -11.39
N ASN A 181 20.27 9.82 -10.42
CA ASN A 181 20.95 8.52 -10.58
C ASN A 181 19.98 7.34 -10.76
N CYS A 182 18.67 7.53 -10.57
CA CYS A 182 17.69 6.46 -10.66
C CYS A 182 17.05 6.41 -12.06
N TYR A 183 17.86 6.00 -13.05
CA TYR A 183 17.33 5.63 -14.35
C TYR A 183 16.76 4.21 -14.28
N TYR A 184 15.45 4.13 -14.02
CA TYR A 184 14.65 3.23 -14.85
C TYR A 184 15.01 3.50 -16.29
N ASP A 185 15.30 2.45 -17.05
CA ASP A 185 15.58 2.59 -18.47
C ASP A 185 14.33 3.12 -19.17
N LYS A 186 14.19 4.45 -19.22
CA LYS A 186 13.14 5.16 -19.96
C LYS A 186 13.23 4.81 -21.47
N ASN A 187 14.33 4.20 -21.92
CA ASN A 187 14.59 3.74 -23.28
C ASN A 187 14.32 2.25 -23.52
N ALA A 188 13.82 1.48 -22.54
CA ALA A 188 13.31 0.11 -22.78
C ALA A 188 12.00 0.08 -23.62
N ARG A 189 11.70 1.15 -24.37
CA ARG A 189 10.59 1.31 -25.32
C ARG A 189 10.98 1.03 -26.78
N LYS A 190 12.16 0.49 -27.06
CA LYS A 190 12.48 -0.07 -28.37
C LYS A 190 12.90 -1.52 -28.21
N ILE A 191 11.94 -2.43 -28.37
CA ILE A 191 12.02 -3.81 -28.89
C ILE A 191 10.80 -4.55 -28.32
N SER A 192 9.69 -4.47 -29.06
CA SER A 192 8.77 -5.56 -29.43
C SER A 192 7.58 -4.95 -30.15
#